data_AF-U5F829-F1
#
_entry.id   AF-U5F829-F1
#
_cell.length_a   1.000
_cell.length_b   1.000
_cell.length_c   1.000
_cell.angle_alpha   90.00
_cell.angle_beta   90.00
_cell.angle_gamma   90.00
#
_symmetry.space_group_name_H-M   'P 1'
#
loop_
_entity.id
_entity.type
_entity.pdbx_description
1 polymer ?
#
loop_
_entity_poly.entity_id
_entity_poly.type
_entity_poly.pdbx_seq_one_letter_code
_entity_poly.pdbx_strand_id
1 'polypeptide(L)'
;MKKITVLLLGVCMLLSGCAKSEQKEGTGTYTNANGETTTAKVTLKDGKISKVSIDETAKDKDKTKKELGADYHMKTASGIGKEWNEQVKFFENYVAKHGIEKLELKDNGKAANADVISGCTISVEGFVKAIADAKANAK
;
A
#
# COMPACT_ATOMS: atom_id res chain seq x y z
N MET A 1 -16.29 -17.86 -19.82
CA MET A 1 -15.39 -17.07 -20.69
C MET A 1 -15.19 -15.72 -20.02
N LYS A 2 -14.07 -15.46 -19.36
CA LYS A 2 -12.86 -14.91 -19.98
C LYS A 2 -11.64 -15.37 -19.15
N LYS A 3 -10.76 -16.14 -19.79
CA LYS A 3 -9.45 -16.50 -19.25
C LYS A 3 -8.57 -15.26 -19.39
N ILE A 4 -8.10 -14.69 -18.28
CA ILE A 4 -7.12 -13.62 -18.32
C ILE A 4 -5.74 -14.26 -18.23
N THR A 5 -5.16 -14.48 -19.40
CA THR A 5 -3.74 -14.78 -19.59
C THR A 5 -2.94 -13.54 -19.17
N VAL A 6 -2.15 -13.63 -18.10
CA VAL A 6 -1.08 -12.65 -17.84
C VAL A 6 0.26 -13.30 -18.16
N LEU A 7 0.73 -12.88 -19.32
CA LEU A 7 2.03 -12.98 -19.96
C LEU A 7 3.23 -13.06 -18.98
N LEU A 8 4.00 -14.14 -19.11
CA LEU A 8 5.42 -14.20 -18.72
C LEU A 8 6.19 -13.09 -19.44
N LEU A 9 6.91 -12.25 -18.71
CA LEU A 9 8.04 -11.51 -19.27
C LEU A 9 9.07 -11.19 -18.17
N GLY A 10 10.33 -11.57 -18.46
CA GLY A 10 11.52 -10.90 -17.96
C GLY A 10 12.32 -11.60 -16.87
N VAL A 11 13.02 -12.68 -17.22
CA VAL A 11 14.25 -13.09 -16.52
C VAL A 11 15.34 -12.04 -16.82
N CYS A 12 16.01 -11.53 -15.79
CA CYS A 12 17.35 -10.97 -15.94
C CYS A 12 18.22 -11.39 -14.74
N MET A 13 18.84 -12.57 -14.86
CA MET A 13 19.98 -12.95 -14.02
C MET A 13 21.17 -12.07 -14.41
N LEU A 14 21.67 -11.27 -13.47
CA LEU A 14 22.98 -10.64 -13.58
C LEU A 14 23.81 -11.01 -12.35
N LEU A 15 24.62 -12.06 -12.52
CA LEU A 15 25.76 -12.35 -11.65
C LEU A 15 26.90 -11.39 -12.01
N SER A 16 27.24 -10.46 -11.11
CA SER A 16 28.54 -9.77 -11.08
C SER A 16 28.79 -9.20 -9.68
N GLY A 17 29.94 -9.57 -9.12
CA GLY A 17 30.34 -9.38 -7.73
C GLY A 17 30.43 -7.94 -7.25
N CYS A 18 29.45 -7.59 -6.45
CA CYS A 18 29.43 -6.91 -5.15
C CYS A 18 28.12 -7.44 -4.58
N ALA A 19 28.00 -7.79 -3.29
CA ALA A 19 26.73 -8.33 -2.77
C ALA A 19 25.61 -7.27 -2.88
N LYS A 20 25.02 -7.12 -4.07
CA LYS A 20 23.86 -6.29 -4.34
C LYS A 20 22.72 -7.01 -3.64
N SER A 21 22.25 -6.43 -2.54
CA SER A 21 21.06 -6.87 -1.82
C SER A 21 19.99 -7.29 -2.82
N GLU A 22 19.41 -8.48 -2.62
CA GLU A 22 18.39 -9.01 -3.52
C GLU A 22 17.17 -8.07 -3.46
N GLN A 23 16.89 -7.40 -4.58
CA GLN A 23 15.76 -6.49 -4.70
C GLN A 23 14.66 -7.13 -5.55
N LYS A 24 13.45 -7.21 -5.00
CA LYS A 24 12.25 -7.68 -5.70
C LYS A 24 11.19 -6.61 -5.70
N GLU A 25 10.36 -6.59 -6.73
CA GLU A 25 9.24 -5.67 -6.82
C GLU A 25 7.93 -6.42 -7.01
N GLY A 26 6.89 -5.96 -6.33
CA GLY A 26 5.58 -6.58 -6.34
C GLY A 26 4.46 -5.55 -6.41
N THR A 27 3.37 -5.93 -7.06
CA THR A 27 2.12 -5.16 -7.08
C THR A 27 1.00 -6.07 -6.63
N GLY A 28 0.09 -5.54 -5.81
CA GLY A 28 -1.06 -6.27 -5.32
C GLY A 28 -2.26 -5.35 -5.08
N THR A 29 -3.43 -5.95 -4.99
CA THR A 29 -4.68 -5.21 -4.87
C THR A 29 -5.62 -5.79 -3.82
N TYR A 30 -6.56 -4.95 -3.38
CA TYR A 30 -7.68 -5.35 -2.54
C TYR A 30 -8.87 -4.46 -2.85
N THR A 31 -10.05 -5.05 -3.10
CA THR A 31 -11.29 -4.30 -3.33
C THR A 31 -12.17 -4.40 -2.09
N ASN A 32 -12.57 -3.26 -1.53
CA ASN A 32 -13.41 -3.19 -0.35
C ASN A 32 -14.91 -3.37 -0.69
N ALA A 33 -15.76 -3.46 0.33
CA ALA A 33 -17.20 -3.64 0.15
C ALA A 33 -17.91 -2.48 -0.59
N ASN A 34 -17.29 -1.30 -0.65
CA ASN A 34 -17.80 -0.14 -1.39
C ASN A 34 -17.41 -0.16 -2.87
N GLY A 35 -16.65 -1.17 -3.32
CA GLY A 35 -16.13 -1.28 -4.68
C GLY A 35 -14.88 -0.45 -4.96
N GLU A 36 -14.31 0.21 -3.93
CA GLU A 36 -13.04 0.92 -4.08
C GLU A 36 -11.89 -0.08 -4.04
N THR A 37 -10.95 0.04 -4.99
CA THR A 37 -9.80 -0.84 -5.10
C THR A 37 -8.55 -0.14 -4.62
N THR A 38 -7.99 -0.66 -3.52
CA THR A 38 -6.63 -0.35 -3.09
C THR A 38 -5.63 -1.06 -4.01
N THR A 39 -4.61 -0.34 -4.47
CA THR A 39 -3.41 -0.89 -5.12
C THR A 39 -2.18 -0.59 -4.28
N ALA A 40 -1.38 -1.60 -3.96
CA ALA A 40 -0.09 -1.46 -3.30
C ALA A 40 1.05 -1.88 -4.24
N LYS A 41 2.12 -1.10 -4.28
CA LYS A 41 3.38 -1.42 -4.94
C LYS A 41 4.48 -1.48 -3.90
N VAL A 42 5.22 -2.59 -3.83
CA VAL A 42 6.27 -2.81 -2.82
C VAL A 42 7.61 -3.08 -3.48
N THR A 43 8.67 -2.56 -2.86
CA THR A 43 10.06 -2.97 -3.15
C THR A 43 10.59 -3.72 -1.94
N LEU A 44 10.92 -4.99 -2.12
CA LEU A 44 11.56 -5.82 -1.11
C LEU A 44 13.09 -5.74 -1.27
N LYS A 45 13.81 -5.57 -0.17
CA LYS A 45 15.27 -5.73 -0.10
C LYS A 45 15.57 -6.77 0.97
N ASP A 46 16.24 -7.85 0.58
CA ASP A 46 16.56 -8.98 1.46
C ASP A 46 15.31 -9.50 2.20
N GLY A 47 14.18 -9.61 1.47
CA GLY A 47 12.89 -10.07 1.97
C GLY A 47 12.08 -9.05 2.79
N LYS A 48 12.62 -7.86 3.07
CA LYS A 48 11.95 -6.81 3.87
C LYS A 48 11.41 -5.69 2.99
N ILE A 49 10.26 -5.13 3.34
CA ILE A 49 9.71 -3.95 2.64
C ILE A 49 10.65 -2.77 2.86
N SER A 50 11.20 -2.22 1.77
CA SER A 50 12.05 -1.04 1.78
C SER A 50 11.36 0.20 1.21
N LYS A 51 10.35 -0.01 0.36
CA LYS A 51 9.47 1.03 -0.18
C LYS A 51 8.07 0.44 -0.35
N VAL A 52 7.08 1.28 -0.13
CA VAL A 52 5.68 0.98 -0.43
C VAL A 52 5.00 2.23 -0.98
N SER A 53 4.15 2.06 -1.99
CA SER A 53 3.22 3.07 -2.47
C SER A 53 1.83 2.46 -2.52
N ILE A 54 0.86 3.15 -1.92
CA ILE A 54 -0.54 2.75 -1.82
C ILE A 54 -1.38 3.81 -2.51
N ASP A 55 -2.35 3.40 -3.29
CA ASP A 55 -3.40 4.30 -3.79
C ASP A 55 -4.73 3.56 -3.79
N GLU A 56 -5.83 4.29 -3.84
CA GLU A 56 -7.16 3.69 -3.83
C GLU A 56 -8.07 4.45 -4.81
N THR A 57 -8.90 3.72 -5.55
CA THR A 57 -9.92 4.37 -6.38
C THR A 57 -10.91 5.12 -5.50
N ALA A 58 -11.35 6.29 -5.93
CA ALA A 58 -12.45 6.98 -5.26
C ALA A 58 -13.77 6.58 -5.92
N LYS A 59 -14.72 6.09 -5.12
CA LYS A 59 -16.05 5.72 -5.64
C LYS A 59 -16.67 6.91 -6.39
N ASP A 60 -17.28 6.63 -7.55
CA ASP A 60 -17.94 7.62 -8.40
C ASP A 60 -17.02 8.74 -8.91
N LYS A 61 -15.71 8.47 -9.03
CA LYS A 61 -14.69 9.37 -9.59
C LYS A 61 -13.83 8.63 -10.61
N ASP A 62 -13.41 9.34 -11.65
CA ASP A 62 -12.46 8.83 -12.66
C ASP A 62 -10.99 8.93 -12.24
N LYS A 63 -10.73 9.38 -11.00
CA LYS A 63 -9.40 9.59 -10.43
C LYS A 63 -9.24 8.80 -9.13
N THR A 64 -8.02 8.39 -8.81
CA THR A 64 -7.69 7.81 -7.51
C THR A 64 -7.69 8.88 -6.40
N LYS A 65 -7.70 8.44 -5.14
CA LYS A 65 -7.64 9.33 -3.98
C LYS A 65 -6.33 10.13 -3.94
N LYS A 66 -5.20 9.59 -4.39
CA LYS A 66 -3.96 10.41 -4.54
C LYS A 66 -4.02 11.40 -5.69
N GLU A 67 -4.60 11.02 -6.82
CA GLU A 67 -4.76 11.93 -7.97
C GLU A 67 -5.70 13.09 -7.64
N LEU A 68 -6.70 12.86 -6.80
CA LEU A 68 -7.56 13.91 -6.26
C LEU A 68 -6.82 14.79 -5.22
N GLY A 69 -6.03 14.19 -4.34
CA GLY A 69 -5.32 14.95 -3.31
C GLY A 69 -6.29 15.76 -2.45
N ALA A 70 -6.13 17.08 -2.43
CA ALA A 70 -7.03 17.99 -1.70
C ALA A 70 -8.47 18.02 -2.26
N ASP A 71 -8.66 17.70 -3.56
CA ASP A 71 -9.98 17.60 -4.19
C ASP A 71 -10.78 16.38 -3.71
N TYR A 72 -10.16 15.49 -2.91
CA TYR A 72 -10.88 14.43 -2.21
C TYR A 72 -11.61 14.94 -0.96
N HIS A 73 -11.25 16.13 -0.47
CA HIS A 73 -11.93 16.86 0.61
C HIS A 73 -12.04 16.10 1.94
N MET A 74 -11.03 15.30 2.31
CA MET A 74 -11.09 14.51 3.54
C MET A 74 -10.65 15.30 4.77
N LYS A 75 -9.92 16.41 4.61
CA LYS A 75 -9.36 17.17 5.73
C LYS A 75 -10.39 17.61 6.77
N THR A 76 -11.61 17.95 6.35
CA THR A 76 -12.71 18.36 7.25
C THR A 76 -13.29 17.19 8.05
N ALA A 77 -13.34 15.99 7.46
CA ALA A 77 -13.82 14.77 8.11
C ALA A 77 -12.71 14.05 8.92
N SER A 78 -11.45 14.44 8.70
CA SER A 78 -10.29 13.86 9.36
C SER A 78 -10.14 14.37 10.79
N GLY A 79 -10.16 13.46 11.76
CA GLY A 79 -9.94 13.78 13.18
C GLY A 79 -8.55 14.37 13.49
N ILE A 80 -7.61 14.31 12.54
CA ILE A 80 -6.26 14.88 12.64
C ILE A 80 -6.01 16.01 11.64
N GLY A 81 -7.04 16.49 10.94
CA GLY A 81 -6.94 17.63 10.02
C GLY A 81 -6.00 17.38 8.83
N LYS A 82 -5.85 16.13 8.39
CA LYS A 82 -5.03 15.73 7.24
C LYS A 82 -5.87 15.13 6.13
N GLU A 83 -5.49 15.40 4.89
CA GLU A 83 -6.04 14.75 3.70
C GLU A 83 -5.68 13.26 3.64
N TRP A 84 -6.44 12.51 2.83
CA TRP A 84 -6.23 11.07 2.68
C TRP A 84 -4.81 10.73 2.23
N ASN A 85 -4.30 11.45 1.22
CA ASN A 85 -2.97 11.24 0.66
C ASN A 85 -1.85 11.52 1.69
N GLU A 86 -2.04 12.49 2.57
CA GLU A 86 -1.10 12.80 3.66
C GLU A 86 -1.06 11.67 4.70
N GLN A 87 -2.22 11.13 5.06
CA GLN A 87 -2.33 10.01 6.00
C GLN A 87 -1.74 8.72 5.44
N VAL A 88 -2.03 8.42 4.17
CA VAL A 88 -1.45 7.26 3.48
C VAL A 88 0.05 7.41 3.32
N LYS A 89 0.55 8.60 3.02
CA LYS A 89 1.99 8.84 2.95
C LYS A 89 2.68 8.58 4.29
N PHE A 90 2.05 8.98 5.39
CA PHE A 90 2.54 8.67 6.73
C PHE A 90 2.58 7.16 6.97
N PHE A 91 1.50 6.45 6.65
CA PHE A 91 1.42 4.99 6.78
C PHE A 91 2.46 4.25 5.90
N GLU A 92 2.68 4.69 4.66
CA GLU A 92 3.73 4.15 3.79
C GLU A 92 5.11 4.25 4.41
N ASN A 93 5.43 5.40 5.00
CA ASN A 93 6.71 5.62 5.68
C ASN A 93 6.86 4.72 6.91
N TYR A 94 5.76 4.53 7.68
CA TYR A 94 5.75 3.59 8.79
C TYR A 94 6.04 2.16 8.31
N VAL A 95 5.33 1.68 7.28
CA VAL A 95 5.52 0.33 6.73
C VAL A 95 6.92 0.15 6.16
N ALA A 96 7.49 1.15 5.47
CA ALA A 96 8.85 1.07 4.95
C ALA A 96 9.91 0.97 6.06
N LYS A 97 9.63 1.50 7.26
CA LYS A 97 10.54 1.47 8.40
C LYS A 97 10.35 0.24 9.29
N HIS A 98 9.12 -0.20 9.47
CA HIS A 98 8.73 -1.19 10.49
C HIS A 98 8.16 -2.49 9.91
N GLY A 99 7.78 -2.50 8.64
CA GLY A 99 7.02 -3.59 8.03
C GLY A 99 5.55 -3.59 8.46
N ILE A 100 4.74 -4.44 7.82
CA ILE A 100 3.33 -4.66 8.21
C ILE A 100 3.21 -5.59 9.42
N GLU A 101 4.21 -6.44 9.65
CA GLU A 101 4.32 -7.37 10.78
C GLU A 101 4.39 -6.70 12.16
N LYS A 102 4.65 -5.39 12.24
CA LYS A 102 4.59 -4.60 13.48
C LYS A 102 3.28 -3.84 13.67
N LEU A 103 2.35 -3.96 12.72
CA LEU A 103 1.07 -3.27 12.79
C LEU A 103 0.08 -4.09 13.60
N GLU A 104 -0.59 -3.42 14.52
CA GLU A 104 -1.70 -3.93 15.31
C GLU A 104 -2.98 -3.28 14.78
N LEU A 105 -4.02 -4.09 14.54
CA LEU A 105 -5.30 -3.62 14.03
C LEU A 105 -6.38 -3.73 15.10
N LYS A 106 -7.27 -2.75 15.13
CA LYS A 106 -8.55 -2.81 15.84
C LYS A 106 -9.58 -3.55 14.98
N ASP A 107 -10.67 -4.01 15.59
CA ASP A 107 -11.76 -4.71 14.90
C ASP A 107 -12.38 -3.93 13.73
N ASN A 108 -12.30 -2.59 13.77
CA ASN A 108 -12.78 -1.72 12.69
C ASN A 108 -11.76 -1.47 11.58
N GLY A 109 -10.63 -2.19 11.57
CA GLY A 109 -9.58 -2.11 10.56
C GLY A 109 -8.64 -0.91 10.69
N LYS A 110 -8.83 -0.05 11.69
CA LYS A 110 -7.88 1.04 12.01
C LYS A 110 -6.67 0.51 12.77
N ALA A 111 -5.55 1.21 12.68
CA ALA A 111 -4.38 0.90 13.50
C ALA A 111 -4.66 1.07 15.01
N ALA A 112 -4.07 0.19 15.82
CA ALA A 112 -4.01 0.30 17.28
C ALA A 112 -2.72 0.97 17.75
N ASN A 113 -1.63 0.91 16.97
CA ASN A 113 -0.35 1.52 17.32
C ASN A 113 -0.47 3.05 17.43
N ALA A 114 -0.03 3.62 18.55
CA ALA A 114 -0.14 5.05 18.83
C ALA A 114 0.66 5.93 17.84
N ASP A 115 1.82 5.45 17.42
CA ASP A 115 2.67 6.14 16.43
C ASP A 115 2.03 6.16 15.04
N VAL A 116 1.33 5.08 14.64
CA VAL A 116 0.54 5.06 13.41
C VAL A 116 -0.65 6.02 13.51
N ILE A 117 -1.40 5.97 14.63
CA ILE A 117 -2.58 6.82 14.87
C ILE A 117 -2.23 8.31 14.82
N SER A 118 -1.02 8.70 15.24
CA SER A 118 -0.56 10.10 15.20
C SER A 118 -0.54 10.71 13.80
N GLY A 119 -0.48 9.87 12.75
CA GLY A 119 -0.42 10.33 11.37
C GLY A 119 -1.44 9.70 10.42
N CYS A 120 -2.12 8.63 10.82
CA CYS A 120 -3.10 7.91 10.01
C CYS A 120 -4.25 7.41 10.89
N THR A 121 -5.45 7.97 10.69
CA THR A 121 -6.67 7.63 11.46
C THR A 121 -7.75 6.93 10.64
N ILE A 122 -7.51 6.76 9.34
CA ILE A 122 -8.33 5.96 8.43
C ILE A 122 -8.12 4.46 8.67
N SER A 123 -9.02 3.63 8.14
CA SER A 123 -8.81 2.18 8.12
C SER A 123 -7.61 1.85 7.24
N VAL A 124 -6.76 0.94 7.70
CA VAL A 124 -5.54 0.48 7.00
C VAL A 124 -5.61 -1.00 6.66
N GLU A 125 -6.68 -1.69 7.05
CA GLU A 125 -6.85 -3.13 6.80
C GLU A 125 -6.77 -3.46 5.30
N GLY A 126 -7.44 -2.68 4.45
CA GLY A 126 -7.37 -2.84 2.99
C GLY A 126 -5.96 -2.63 2.44
N PHE A 127 -5.20 -1.70 3.02
CA PHE A 127 -3.81 -1.46 2.66
C PHE A 127 -2.92 -2.65 3.02
N VAL A 128 -3.09 -3.21 4.22
CA VAL A 128 -2.36 -4.41 4.66
C VAL A 128 -2.64 -5.59 3.74
N LYS A 129 -3.90 -5.80 3.36
CA LYS A 129 -4.30 -6.87 2.42
C LYS A 129 -3.64 -6.68 1.05
N ALA A 130 -3.68 -5.47 0.48
CA ALA A 130 -3.03 -5.19 -0.79
C ALA A 130 -1.50 -5.30 -0.73
N ILE A 131 -0.87 -4.90 0.38
CA ILE A 131 0.57 -5.07 0.60
C ILE A 131 0.93 -6.55 0.69
N ALA A 132 0.14 -7.36 1.41
CA ALA A 132 0.37 -8.80 1.53
C ALA A 132 0.29 -9.49 0.15
N ASP A 133 -0.71 -9.15 -0.66
CA ASP A 133 -0.81 -9.61 -2.04
C ASP A 133 0.41 -9.14 -2.87
N ALA A 134 0.82 -7.88 -2.73
CA ALA A 134 2.00 -7.35 -3.42
C ALA A 134 3.29 -8.10 -3.03
N LYS A 135 3.47 -8.46 -1.75
CA LYS A 135 4.60 -9.28 -1.28
C LYS A 135 4.58 -10.68 -1.90
N ALA A 136 3.40 -11.30 -1.99
CA ALA A 136 3.26 -12.63 -2.59
C ALA A 136 3.57 -12.64 -4.10
N ASN A 137 3.28 -11.52 -4.78
CA ASN A 137 3.53 -11.34 -6.21
C ASN A 137 4.93 -10.75 -6.53
N ALA A 138 5.81 -10.57 -5.53
CA ALA A 138 7.11 -9.95 -5.73
C ALA A 138 8.10 -10.89 -6.44
N LYS A 139 8.77 -10.39 -7.47
CA LYS A 139 9.72 -11.14 -8.31
C LYS A 139 11.01 -10.36 -8.54
#